data_AF-A0A0L0GZZ2-F1
#
_entry.id   AF-A0A0L0GZZ2-F1
#
_cell.length_a   1.000
_cell.length_b   1.000
_cell.length_c   1.000
_cell.angle_alpha   90.00
_cell.angle_beta   90.00
_cell.angle_gamma   90.00
#
_symmetry.space_group_name_H-M   'P 1'
#
loop_
_entity.id
_entity.type
_entity.pdbx_description
1 polymer ?
#
loop_
_entity_poly.entity_id
_entity_poly.type
_entity_poly.pdbx_seq_one_letter_code
_entity_poly.pdbx_strand_id
1 'polypeptide(L)'
;MMAKTLYLDPDTWDLQLDGNGDLRIATGPLAIAQDVASACLTFSGEVWFNNTLGVPWKEEVLGMRPPPGLIQSRMAAEAMRIEGVVDAQALLITDRKTRQTRGIITTTDNHGHKTEVTL
;
A
#
# COMPACT_ATOMS: atom_id res chain seq x y z
N MET A 1 4.91 -4.49 19.35
CA MET A 1 5.62 -3.20 19.21
C MET A 1 4.75 -2.31 18.32
N MET A 2 4.69 -0.99 18.51
CA MET A 2 3.95 -0.13 17.57
C MET A 2 4.78 0.07 16.28
N ALA A 3 4.14 -0.07 15.11
CA ALA A 3 4.79 0.16 13.82
C ALA A 3 5.37 1.59 13.74
N LYS A 4 6.51 1.74 13.07
CA LYS A 4 7.25 3.00 12.95
C LYS A 4 7.98 3.05 11.61
N THR A 5 7.80 4.13 10.86
CA THR A 5 8.46 4.36 9.57
C THR A 5 8.81 5.85 9.40
N LEU A 6 9.69 6.19 8.46
CA LEU A 6 9.90 7.58 8.08
C LEU A 6 8.60 8.11 7.46
N TYR A 7 8.11 9.25 7.92
CA TYR A 7 6.90 9.82 7.34
C TYR A 7 7.16 10.29 5.92
N LEU A 8 6.29 9.88 5.01
CA LEU A 8 6.20 10.39 3.66
C LEU A 8 4.93 11.22 3.52
N ASP A 9 5.07 12.37 2.87
CA ASP A 9 3.93 13.21 2.52
C ASP A 9 2.98 12.44 1.57
N PRO A 10 1.68 12.34 1.86
CA PRO A 10 0.75 11.53 1.04
C PRO A 10 0.57 12.01 -0.40
N ASP A 11 0.81 13.30 -0.67
CA ASP A 11 0.61 13.87 -2.00
C ASP A 11 1.88 13.75 -2.86
N THR A 12 3.05 13.88 -2.23
CA THR A 12 4.35 13.95 -2.94
C THR A 12 5.23 12.72 -2.75
N TRP A 13 4.97 11.90 -1.73
CA TRP A 13 5.81 10.78 -1.29
C TRP A 13 7.24 11.16 -0.88
N ASP A 14 7.46 12.44 -0.55
CA ASP A 14 8.75 12.96 -0.10
C ASP A 14 8.89 12.89 1.43
N LEU A 15 10.14 12.82 1.89
CA LEU A 15 10.49 12.95 3.31
C LEU A 15 10.17 14.35 3.81
N GLN A 16 9.65 14.44 5.03
CA GLN A 16 9.43 15.72 5.71
C GLN A 16 10.25 15.84 6.99
N LEU A 17 10.51 17.10 7.37
CA LEU A 17 11.01 17.44 8.69
C LEU A 17 9.84 17.74 9.64
N ASP A 18 10.05 17.51 10.93
CA ASP A 18 9.12 17.95 11.98
C ASP A 18 9.38 19.41 12.39
N GLY A 19 8.64 19.91 13.40
CA GLY A 19 8.78 21.28 13.87
C GLY A 19 10.13 21.63 14.50
N ASN A 20 10.96 20.63 14.81
CA ASN A 20 12.32 20.80 15.34
C ASN A 20 13.39 20.72 14.25
N GLY A 21 13.00 20.36 13.02
CA GLY A 21 13.93 20.14 11.91
C GLY A 21 14.48 18.71 11.83
N ASP A 22 13.96 17.77 12.61
CA ASP A 22 14.34 16.35 12.55
C ASP A 22 13.51 15.61 11.49
N LEU A 23 14.00 14.46 10.99
CA LEU A 23 13.21 13.61 10.09
C LEU A 23 11.92 13.16 10.77
N ARG A 24 10.79 13.50 10.15
CA ARG A 24 9.46 13.19 10.67
C ARG A 24 9.22 11.67 10.63
N ILE A 25 8.60 11.16 11.68
CA ILE A 25 8.30 9.74 11.85
C ILE A 25 6.78 9.54 11.85
N ALA A 26 6.31 8.55 11.09
CA ALA A 26 4.97 8.00 11.21
C ALA A 26 4.96 6.83 12.19
N THR A 27 3.92 6.73 13.01
CA THR A 27 3.75 5.66 14.00
C THR A 27 2.36 5.06 14.00
N GLY A 28 2.22 3.82 14.47
CA GLY A 28 0.92 3.19 14.66
C GLY A 28 0.16 3.00 13.34
N PRO A 29 -1.16 3.29 13.28
CA PRO A 29 -1.97 3.08 12.08
C PRO A 29 -1.46 3.80 10.83
N LEU A 30 -0.89 4.99 10.98
CA LEU A 30 -0.34 5.75 9.85
C LEU A 30 0.90 5.08 9.25
N ALA A 31 1.77 4.51 10.10
CA ALA A 31 2.93 3.77 9.63
C ALA A 31 2.49 2.52 8.83
N ILE A 32 1.51 1.78 9.36
CA ILE A 32 0.94 0.61 8.69
C ILE A 32 0.32 1.01 7.34
N ALA A 33 -0.46 2.09 7.30
CA ALA A 33 -1.06 2.59 6.06
C ALA A 33 -0.01 2.90 4.98
N GLN A 34 1.09 3.56 5.36
CA GLN A 34 2.15 3.92 4.44
C GLN A 34 2.93 2.69 3.95
N ASP A 35 3.20 1.73 4.84
CA ASP A 35 3.88 0.49 4.49
C ASP A 35 3.01 -0.39 3.57
N VAL A 36 1.69 -0.44 3.81
CA VAL A 36 0.70 -1.10 2.94
C VAL A 36 0.68 -0.45 1.56
N ALA A 37 0.63 0.89 1.51
CA ALA A 37 0.67 1.63 0.24
C ALA A 37 1.93 1.29 -0.57
N SER A 38 3.09 1.30 0.10
CA SER A 38 4.39 0.99 -0.51
C SER A 38 4.42 -0.45 -1.04
N ALA A 39 3.94 -1.43 -0.25
CA ALA A 39 3.91 -2.83 -0.65
C ALA A 39 3.00 -3.09 -1.86
N CYS A 40 1.82 -2.46 -1.92
CA CYS A 40 0.92 -2.60 -3.05
C CYS A 40 1.46 -1.96 -4.35
N LEU A 41 2.23 -0.87 -4.24
CA LEU A 41 2.80 -0.17 -5.39
C LEU A 41 4.12 -0.76 -5.88
N THR A 42 4.81 -1.53 -5.03
CA THR A 42 6.07 -2.21 -5.38
C THR A 42 5.85 -3.25 -6.49
N PHE A 43 6.76 -3.30 -7.46
CA PHE A 43 6.72 -4.31 -8.52
C PHE A 43 7.33 -5.61 -8.04
N SER A 44 6.69 -6.74 -8.38
CA SER A 44 7.24 -8.05 -8.08
C SER A 44 8.65 -8.21 -8.66
N GLY A 45 9.60 -8.66 -7.84
CA GLY A 45 11.00 -8.84 -8.21
C GLY A 45 11.88 -7.57 -8.12
N GLU A 46 11.32 -6.41 -7.78
CA GLU A 46 12.08 -5.15 -7.67
C GLU A 46 12.95 -5.10 -6.41
N VAL A 47 12.50 -5.71 -5.33
CA VAL A 47 13.23 -5.70 -4.05
C VAL A 47 14.40 -6.69 -4.09
N TRP A 48 15.61 -6.17 -4.24
CA TRP A 48 16.85 -6.98 -4.37
C TRP A 48 17.04 -8.05 -3.30
N PHE A 49 16.72 -7.74 -2.04
CA PHE A 49 16.92 -8.67 -0.93
C PHE A 49 15.75 -9.65 -0.72
N ASN A 50 14.61 -9.40 -1.36
CA ASN A 50 13.45 -10.29 -1.33
C ASN A 50 12.58 -10.09 -2.58
N ASN A 51 12.91 -10.83 -3.64
CA ASN A 51 12.22 -10.74 -4.93
C ASN A 51 10.79 -11.28 -4.91
N THR A 52 10.32 -11.85 -3.80
CA THR A 52 8.94 -12.37 -3.67
C THR A 52 7.93 -11.27 -3.33
N LEU A 53 8.41 -10.08 -2.94
CA LEU A 53 7.59 -8.92 -2.58
C LEU A 53 7.09 -8.17 -3.80
N GLY A 54 5.91 -7.56 -3.67
CA GLY A 54 5.32 -6.68 -4.67
C GLY A 54 4.28 -7.37 -5.56
N VAL A 55 3.47 -6.54 -6.21
CA VAL A 55 2.44 -6.99 -7.14
C VAL A 55 3.07 -7.24 -8.52
N PRO A 56 2.70 -8.33 -9.25
CA PRO A 56 3.20 -8.63 -10.59
C PRO A 56 2.58 -7.70 -11.64
N TRP A 57 2.85 -6.39 -11.50
CA TRP A 57 2.27 -5.35 -12.34
C TRP A 57 2.64 -5.54 -13.81
N LYS A 58 3.87 -5.98 -14.13
CA LYS A 58 4.33 -6.15 -15.53
C LYS A 58 3.78 -7.41 -16.17
N GLU A 59 3.67 -8.49 -15.41
CA GLU A 59 3.37 -9.82 -15.91
C GLU A 59 1.86 -10.07 -16.00
N GLU A 60 1.08 -9.56 -15.05
CA GLU A 60 -0.35 -9.88 -14.91
C GLU A 60 -1.29 -8.69 -15.16
N VAL A 61 -0.81 -7.44 -15.06
CA VAL A 61 -1.70 -6.27 -14.96
C VAL A 61 -1.53 -5.25 -16.08
N LEU A 62 -0.39 -4.58 -16.16
CA LEU A 62 -0.12 -3.50 -17.09
C LEU A 62 -0.01 -4.04 -18.51
N GLY A 63 -0.65 -3.36 -19.47
CA GLY A 63 -0.74 -3.82 -20.86
C GLY A 63 -1.69 -5.00 -21.07
N MET A 64 -2.23 -5.57 -19.99
CA MET A 64 -3.19 -6.68 -20.01
C MET A 64 -4.61 -6.18 -19.70
N ARG A 65 -5.60 -7.07 -19.82
CA ARG A 65 -6.99 -6.81 -19.40
C ARG A 65 -7.40 -7.78 -18.29
N PRO A 66 -6.72 -7.77 -17.13
CA PRO A 66 -7.07 -8.67 -16.05
C PRO A 66 -8.46 -8.35 -15.49
N PRO A 67 -9.16 -9.35 -14.92
CA PRO A 67 -10.36 -9.08 -14.15
C PRO A 67 -10.02 -8.24 -12.90
N PRO A 68 -10.86 -7.27 -12.49
CA PRO A 68 -10.58 -6.42 -11.32
C PRO A 68 -10.29 -7.21 -10.04
N GLY A 69 -10.97 -8.34 -9.85
CA GLY A 69 -10.77 -9.22 -8.69
C GLY A 69 -9.37 -9.82 -8.60
N LEU A 70 -8.65 -9.97 -9.72
CA LEU A 70 -7.25 -10.41 -9.69
C LEU A 70 -6.36 -9.30 -9.10
N ILE A 71 -6.52 -8.06 -9.55
CA ILE A 71 -5.74 -6.94 -9.02
C ILE A 71 -6.06 -6.76 -7.53
N GLN A 72 -7.34 -6.81 -7.15
CA GLN A 72 -7.78 -6.72 -5.75
C GLN A 72 -7.12 -7.81 -4.89
N SER A 73 -7.13 -9.06 -5.34
CA SER A 73 -6.54 -10.16 -4.57
C SER A 73 -5.02 -10.05 -4.44
N ARG A 74 -4.32 -9.58 -5.48
CA ARG A 74 -2.87 -9.30 -5.42
C ARG A 74 -2.54 -8.18 -4.43
N MET A 75 -3.26 -7.07 -4.49
CA MET A 75 -3.04 -5.94 -3.57
C MET A 75 -3.35 -6.32 -2.12
N ALA A 76 -4.46 -7.03 -1.87
CA ALA A 76 -4.79 -7.54 -0.54
C ALA A 76 -3.74 -8.53 -0.02
N ALA A 77 -3.20 -9.41 -0.86
CA ALA A 77 -2.15 -10.34 -0.49
C ALA A 77 -0.86 -9.63 -0.06
N GLU A 78 -0.44 -8.57 -0.77
CA GLU A 78 0.72 -7.78 -0.37
C GLU A 78 0.46 -6.97 0.92
N ALA A 79 -0.75 -6.41 1.09
CA ALA A 79 -1.13 -5.71 2.32
C ALA A 79 -1.09 -6.63 3.56
N MET A 80 -1.51 -7.90 3.41
CA MET A 80 -1.45 -8.91 4.49
C MET A 80 -0.02 -9.29 4.92
N ARG A 81 1.01 -8.93 4.14
CA ARG A 81 2.42 -9.18 4.51
C ARG A 81 2.96 -8.15 5.49
N ILE A 82 2.28 -7.02 5.66
CA ILE A 82 2.70 -5.97 6.59
C ILE A 82 2.42 -6.40 8.03
N GLU A 83 3.44 -6.28 8.88
CA GLU A 83 3.31 -6.61 10.30
C GLU A 83 2.22 -5.74 10.96
N GLY A 84 1.30 -6.39 11.66
CA GLY A 84 0.18 -5.73 12.34
C GLY A 84 -1.12 -5.72 11.55
N VAL A 85 -1.11 -6.09 10.27
CA VAL A 85 -2.33 -6.30 9.47
C VAL A 85 -2.86 -7.71 9.69
N VAL A 86 -4.11 -7.85 10.11
CA VAL A 86 -4.77 -9.16 10.31
C VAL A 86 -5.85 -9.47 9.29
N ASP A 87 -6.38 -8.44 8.62
CA ASP A 87 -7.28 -8.56 7.48
C ASP A 87 -7.01 -7.41 6.51
N ALA A 88 -7.11 -7.67 5.21
CA ALA A 88 -6.94 -6.66 4.17
C ALA A 88 -7.90 -6.91 3.02
N GLN A 89 -8.56 -5.84 2.57
CA GLN A 89 -9.48 -5.87 1.45
C GLN A 89 -9.14 -4.75 0.49
N ALA A 90 -9.15 -5.06 -0.80
CA ALA A 90 -8.87 -4.09 -1.86
C ALA A 90 -10.11 -3.87 -2.71
N LEU A 91 -10.43 -2.62 -2.99
CA LEU A 91 -11.45 -2.20 -3.94
C LEU A 91 -10.79 -1.42 -5.07
N LEU A 92 -11.10 -1.81 -6.31
CA LEU A 92 -10.69 -1.05 -7.49
C LEU A 92 -11.85 -0.19 -8.01
N ILE A 93 -11.57 1.08 -8.26
CA ILE A 93 -12.50 2.05 -8.82
C ILE A 93 -11.91 2.60 -10.11
N THR A 94 -12.48 2.19 -11.25
CA THR A 94 -12.08 2.70 -12.58
C THR A 94 -13.07 3.77 -13.04
N ASP A 95 -12.56 4.98 -13.24
CA ASP A 95 -13.26 6.04 -13.96
C ASP A 95 -13.02 5.89 -15.47
N ARG A 96 -14.09 5.52 -16.19
CA ARG A 96 -14.04 5.31 -17.65
C ARG A 96 -13.90 6.62 -18.44
N LYS A 97 -14.26 7.77 -17.87
CA LYS A 97 -14.17 9.07 -18.54
C LYS A 97 -12.73 9.57 -18.53
N THR A 98 -12.08 9.52 -17.38
CA THR A 98 -10.68 9.95 -17.20
C THR A 98 -9.68 8.85 -17.55
N ARG A 99 -10.14 7.60 -17.71
CA ARG A 99 -9.31 6.40 -17.91
C ARG A 99 -8.32 6.17 -16.76
N GLN A 100 -8.71 6.57 -15.55
CA GLN A 100 -7.95 6.38 -14.34
C GLN A 100 -8.55 5.25 -13.50
N THR A 101 -7.68 4.49 -12.85
CA THR A 101 -8.07 3.46 -11.88
C THR A 101 -7.42 3.81 -10.55
N ARG A 102 -8.22 3.79 -9.48
CA ARG A 102 -7.78 4.00 -8.10
C ARG A 102 -8.00 2.73 -7.29
N GLY A 103 -7.11 2.47 -6.34
CA GLY A 103 -7.23 1.39 -5.36
C GLY A 103 -7.60 1.95 -4.00
N ILE A 104 -8.56 1.34 -3.31
CA ILE A 104 -8.79 1.58 -1.88
C ILE A 104 -8.44 0.29 -1.15
N ILE A 105 -7.47 0.36 -0.24
CA ILE A 105 -7.07 -0.76 0.61
C ILE A 105 -7.58 -0.49 2.02
N THR A 106 -8.48 -1.33 2.50
CA THR A 106 -8.97 -1.31 3.87
C THR A 106 -8.25 -2.41 4.64
N THR A 107 -7.47 -2.03 5.64
CA THR A 107 -6.80 -2.98 6.55
C THR A 107 -7.42 -2.96 7.93
N THR A 108 -7.48 -4.12 8.57
CA THR A 108 -7.84 -4.25 9.99
C THR A 108 -6.61 -4.68 10.77
N ASP A 109 -6.35 -4.04 11.91
CA ASP A 109 -5.25 -4.40 12.81
C ASP A 109 -5.66 -5.44 13.88
N ASN A 110 -4.68 -5.90 14.65
CA ASN A 110 -4.88 -6.87 15.74
C ASN A 110 -5.73 -6.35 16.92
N HIS A 111 -6.07 -5.05 16.95
CA HIS A 111 -6.98 -4.44 17.92
C HIS A 111 -8.36 -4.15 17.31
N GLY A 112 -8.59 -4.52 16.05
CA GLY A 112 -9.84 -4.28 15.32
C GLY A 112 -9.97 -2.88 14.71
N HIS A 113 -8.92 -2.04 14.73
CA HIS A 113 -8.96 -0.75 14.05
C HIS A 113 -8.87 -0.93 12.54
N LYS A 114 -9.77 -0.23 11.85
CA LYS A 114 -9.78 -0.17 10.39
C LYS A 114 -9.06 1.08 9.92
N THR A 115 -8.18 0.91 8.95
CA THR A 115 -7.50 2.00 8.26
C THR A 115 -7.75 1.85 6.77
N GLU A 116 -8.02 2.97 6.10
CA GLU A 116 -8.21 3.01 4.65
C GLU A 116 -7.07 3.78 4.00
N VAL A 117 -6.56 3.21 2.92
CA VAL A 117 -5.47 3.76 2.11
C VAL A 117 -5.99 3.92 0.69
N THR A 118 -5.83 5.11 0.11
CA THR A 118 -6.17 5.36 -1.30
C THR A 118 -4.90 5.43 -2.13
N LEU A 119 -4.89 4.71 -3.26
CA LEU A 119 -3.80 4.58 -4.23
C LEU A 119 -4.26 5.04 -5.62
#